data_AF-A0A085LL51-F1
#
_entry.id   AF-A0A085LL51-F1
#
_cell.length_a   1.000
_cell.length_b   1.000
_cell.length_c   1.000
_cell.angle_alpha   90.00
_cell.angle_beta   90.00
_cell.angle_gamma   90.00
#
_symmetry.space_group_name_H-M   'P 1'
#
loop_
_entity.id
_entity.type
_entity.pdbx_description
1 polymer ?
#
loop_
_entity_poly.entity_id
_entity_poly.type
_entity_poly.pdbx_seq_one_letter_code
_entity_poly.pdbx_strand_id
1 'polypeptide(L)'
;MIMKAVISRVLSLDPDIQKGTSAYIDDIFVNENVVSANHVIQHLAKYGLSCKVPERVADGARVLGLNVRGQQGTLVWSRGNETGEPPKPLTRRTVFAYCGALVGHYPVCGWLRPATAFIKREANRVTSRWDEPILDEQV
;
A
#
# COMPACT_ATOMS: atom_id res chain seq x y z
N MET A 1 -14.14 -6.34 9.22
CA MET A 1 -14.79 -7.61 8.78
C MET A 1 -16.18 -7.39 8.21
N ILE A 2 -17.00 -6.45 8.72
CA ILE A 2 -18.35 -6.17 8.21
C ILE A 2 -18.35 -5.61 6.78
N MET A 3 -17.54 -4.58 6.48
CA MET A 3 -17.56 -3.93 5.16
C MET A 3 -17.26 -4.90 4.01
N LYS A 4 -16.24 -5.75 4.17
CA LYS A 4 -15.91 -6.80 3.20
C LYS A 4 -17.10 -7.72 2.93
N ALA A 5 -17.79 -8.16 3.98
CA ALA A 5 -18.95 -9.04 3.83
C ALA A 5 -20.12 -8.36 3.12
N VAL A 6 -20.38 -7.08 3.42
CA VAL A 6 -21.41 -6.27 2.74
C VAL A 6 -21.09 -6.12 1.26
N ILE A 7 -19.87 -5.68 0.90
CA ILE A 7 -19.45 -5.54 -0.50
C ILE A 7 -19.52 -6.87 -1.22
N SER A 8 -18.93 -7.94 -0.65
CA SER A 8 -18.99 -9.27 -1.26
C SER A 8 -20.42 -9.74 -1.48
N ARG A 9 -21.32 -9.47 -0.52
CA ARG A 9 -22.73 -9.82 -0.69
C ARG A 9 -23.37 -9.01 -1.81
N VAL A 10 -23.23 -7.68 -1.83
CA VAL A 10 -23.83 -6.83 -2.85
C VAL A 10 -23.32 -7.23 -4.25
N LEU A 11 -22.01 -7.40 -4.43
CA LEU A 11 -21.44 -7.82 -5.71
C LEU A 11 -21.96 -9.20 -6.16
N SER A 12 -22.25 -10.13 -5.23
CA SER A 12 -22.81 -11.46 -5.55
C SER A 12 -24.27 -11.46 -6.01
N LEU A 13 -25.00 -10.35 -5.87
CA LEU A 13 -26.42 -10.28 -6.24
C LEU A 13 -26.64 -10.15 -7.75
N ASP A 14 -25.58 -9.89 -8.51
CA ASP A 14 -25.60 -9.84 -9.97
C ASP A 14 -24.49 -10.77 -10.50
N PRO A 15 -24.82 -11.79 -11.32
CA PRO A 15 -23.83 -12.75 -11.80
C PRO A 15 -22.70 -12.16 -12.65
N ASP A 16 -22.99 -11.15 -13.47
CA ASP A 16 -22.00 -10.52 -14.35
C ASP A 16 -21.07 -9.62 -13.53
N ILE A 17 -21.61 -8.90 -12.54
CA ILE A 17 -20.81 -8.13 -11.58
C ILE A 17 -19.96 -9.06 -10.72
N GLN A 18 -20.52 -10.16 -10.21
CA GLN A 18 -19.76 -11.13 -9.41
C GLN A 18 -18.58 -11.70 -10.20
N LYS A 19 -18.78 -11.99 -11.49
CA LYS A 19 -17.73 -12.50 -12.38
C LYS A 19 -16.73 -11.41 -12.79
N GLY A 20 -17.20 -10.18 -12.98
CA GLY A 20 -16.43 -9.06 -13.48
C GLY A 20 -15.70 -8.23 -12.42
N THR A 21 -15.88 -8.53 -11.13
CA THR A 21 -15.30 -7.75 -10.04
C THR A 21 -14.50 -8.58 -9.05
N SER A 22 -13.53 -7.93 -8.41
CA SER A 22 -12.78 -8.49 -7.29
C SER A 22 -12.60 -7.41 -6.22
N ALA A 23 -12.97 -7.70 -4.98
CA ALA A 23 -12.98 -6.70 -3.90
C ALA A 23 -11.96 -7.01 -2.81
N TYR A 24 -11.28 -5.97 -2.33
CA TYR A 24 -10.38 -6.01 -1.18
C TYR A 24 -10.72 -4.88 -0.20
N ILE A 25 -11.31 -5.26 0.95
CA ILE A 25 -11.78 -4.33 1.99
C ILE A 25 -12.79 -3.33 1.40
N ASP A 26 -12.34 -2.15 0.99
CA ASP A 26 -13.11 -1.05 0.41
C ASP A 26 -12.78 -0.81 -1.07
N ASP A 27 -11.69 -1.37 -1.59
CA ASP A 27 -11.30 -1.28 -3.00
C ASP A 27 -12.01 -2.36 -3.84
N ILE A 28 -12.47 -1.98 -5.03
CA ILE A 28 -13.09 -2.89 -6.00
C ILE A 28 -12.36 -2.76 -7.34
N PHE A 29 -11.78 -3.87 -7.80
CA PHE A 29 -11.24 -4.00 -9.14
C PHE A 29 -12.35 -4.44 -10.10
N VAL A 30 -12.49 -3.75 -11.22
CA VAL A 30 -13.51 -4.02 -12.25
C VAL A 30 -12.84 -4.42 -13.55
N ASN A 31 -13.23 -5.56 -14.10
CA ASN A 31 -12.84 -6.00 -15.44
C ASN A 31 -13.85 -5.50 -16.47
N GLU A 32 -13.53 -4.40 -17.15
CA GLU A 32 -14.41 -3.77 -18.13
C GLU A 32 -14.69 -4.60 -19.39
N ASN A 33 -13.98 -5.72 -19.60
CA ASN A 33 -14.31 -6.69 -20.64
C ASN A 33 -15.50 -7.59 -20.26
N VAL A 34 -15.88 -7.62 -18.98
CA VAL A 34 -17.02 -8.41 -18.47
C VAL A 34 -18.16 -7.51 -18.07
N VAL A 35 -17.87 -6.43 -17.32
CA VAL A 35 -18.88 -5.49 -16.82
C VAL A 35 -18.31 -4.08 -16.76
N SER A 36 -19.08 -3.09 -17.22
CA SER A 36 -18.62 -1.69 -17.19
C SER A 36 -18.55 -1.16 -15.76
N ALA A 37 -17.60 -0.26 -15.48
CA ALA A 37 -17.50 0.38 -14.16
C ALA A 37 -18.78 1.13 -13.79
N ASN A 38 -19.45 1.75 -14.76
CA ASN A 38 -20.73 2.44 -14.56
C ASN A 38 -21.85 1.49 -14.11
N HIS A 39 -21.90 0.27 -14.64
CA HIS A 39 -22.89 -0.72 -14.20
C HIS A 39 -22.64 -1.12 -12.74
N VAL A 40 -21.37 -1.31 -12.34
CA VAL A 40 -21.01 -1.60 -10.95
C VAL A 40 -21.40 -0.45 -10.02
N ILE A 41 -21.16 0.82 -10.42
CA ILE A 41 -21.57 2.01 -9.64
C ILE A 41 -23.08 2.02 -9.40
N GLN A 42 -23.87 1.83 -10.47
CA GLN A 42 -25.33 1.84 -10.38
C GLN A 42 -25.84 0.72 -9.48
N HIS A 43 -25.23 -0.46 -9.58
CA HIS A 43 -25.55 -1.60 -8.72
C HIS A 43 -25.25 -1.31 -7.25
N LEU A 44 -24.07 -0.78 -6.93
CA LEU A 44 -23.72 -0.37 -5.57
C LEU A 44 -24.70 0.68 -5.02
N ALA A 45 -25.03 1.68 -5.83
CA ALA A 45 -25.96 2.75 -5.45
C ALA A 45 -27.36 2.22 -5.13
N LYS A 46 -27.85 1.19 -5.84
CA LYS A 46 -29.13 0.51 -5.57
C LYS A 46 -29.21 -0.05 -4.14
N TYR A 47 -28.08 -0.42 -3.55
CA TYR A 47 -27.98 -0.94 -2.19
C TYR A 47 -27.45 0.11 -1.19
N GLY A 48 -27.45 1.39 -1.57
CA GLY A 48 -27.03 2.50 -0.70
C GLY A 48 -25.52 2.64 -0.51
N LEU A 49 -24.71 1.97 -1.35
CA LEU A 49 -23.26 2.10 -1.35
C LEU A 49 -22.82 3.16 -2.36
N SER A 50 -22.16 4.21 -1.88
CA SER A 50 -21.54 5.22 -2.74
C SER A 50 -20.07 4.92 -2.97
N CYS A 51 -19.56 5.28 -4.13
CA CYS A 51 -18.17 5.09 -4.51
C CYS A 51 -17.62 6.36 -5.18
N LYS A 52 -16.30 6.49 -5.16
CA LYS A 52 -15.59 7.52 -5.92
C LYS A 52 -15.69 7.22 -7.42
N VAL A 53 -15.28 8.20 -8.23
CA VAL A 53 -15.12 8.01 -9.67
C VAL A 53 -14.12 6.88 -9.93
N PRO A 54 -14.40 5.94 -10.84
CA PRO A 54 -13.48 4.86 -11.17
C PRO A 54 -12.18 5.41 -11.76
N GLU A 55 -11.06 4.88 -11.30
CA GLU A 55 -9.74 5.20 -11.82
C GLU A 55 -9.25 4.03 -12.69
N ARG A 56 -8.86 4.31 -13.93
CA ARG A 56 -8.28 3.29 -14.81
C ARG A 56 -6.84 3.05 -14.41
N VAL A 57 -6.54 1.82 -13.99
CA VAL A 57 -5.19 1.41 -13.55
C VAL A 57 -4.12 1.67 -14.63
N ALA A 58 -4.49 1.58 -15.92
CA ALA A 58 -3.58 1.87 -17.02
C ALA A 58 -3.17 3.35 -17.11
N ASP A 59 -4.02 4.27 -16.67
CA ASP A 59 -3.77 5.72 -16.76
C ASP A 59 -2.96 6.23 -15.55
N GLY A 60 -2.73 5.38 -14.56
CA GLY A 60 -2.08 5.72 -13.30
C GLY A 60 -3.08 5.70 -12.15
N ALA A 61 -2.94 4.74 -11.23
CA ALA A 61 -3.78 4.63 -10.04
C ALA A 61 -2.98 4.12 -8.85
N ARG A 62 -3.50 4.32 -7.63
CA ARG A 62 -2.95 3.72 -6.42
C ARG A 62 -3.75 2.45 -6.07
N VAL A 63 -3.08 1.31 -6.04
CA VAL A 63 -3.68 0.00 -5.73
C VAL A 63 -2.95 -0.63 -4.55
N LEU A 64 -3.64 -0.86 -3.43
CA LEU A 64 -3.07 -1.48 -2.22
C LEU A 64 -1.79 -0.79 -1.70
N GLY A 65 -1.70 0.53 -1.86
CA GLY A 65 -0.53 1.33 -1.47
C GLY A 65 0.65 1.30 -2.46
N LEU A 66 0.47 0.70 -3.65
CA LEU A 66 1.41 0.76 -4.76
C LEU A 66 0.89 1.72 -5.83
N ASN A 67 1.78 2.42 -6.51
CA ASN A 67 1.46 3.15 -7.72
C ASN A 67 1.53 2.18 -8.90
N VAL A 68 0.48 2.16 -9.71
CA VAL A 68 0.38 1.30 -10.88
C VAL A 68 0.09 2.17 -12.08
N ARG A 69 0.81 1.96 -13.18
CA ARG A 69 0.60 2.69 -14.44
C ARG A 69 0.84 1.80 -15.64
N GLY A 70 0.16 2.08 -16.74
CA GLY A 70 0.44 1.46 -18.04
C GLY A 70 1.72 2.04 -18.65
N GLN A 71 2.61 1.16 -19.11
CA GLN A 71 3.80 1.52 -19.89
C GLN A 71 4.05 0.43 -20.92
N GLN A 72 4.07 0.80 -22.22
CA GLN A 72 4.35 -0.10 -23.35
C GLN A 72 3.51 -1.40 -23.32
N GLY A 73 2.20 -1.28 -23.05
CA GLY A 73 1.28 -2.43 -23.00
C GLY A 73 1.38 -3.30 -21.75
N THR A 74 2.24 -2.95 -20.78
CA THR A 74 2.40 -3.66 -19.50
C THR A 74 2.04 -2.74 -18.33
N LEU A 75 1.59 -3.31 -17.22
CA LEU A 75 1.42 -2.56 -15.97
C LEU A 75 2.74 -2.54 -15.18
N VAL A 76 3.25 -1.34 -14.93
CA VAL A 76 4.43 -1.10 -14.09
C VAL A 76 3.98 -0.73 -12.70
N TRP A 77 4.54 -1.42 -11.71
CA TRP A 77 4.23 -1.26 -10.30
C TRP A 77 5.41 -0.61 -9.61
N SER A 78 5.17 0.46 -8.85
CA SER A 78 6.20 1.12 -8.05
C SER A 78 5.62 1.53 -6.70
N ARG A 79 6.49 1.87 -5.76
CA ARG A 79 6.06 2.54 -4.53
C ARG A 79 6.15 4.04 -4.71
N GLY A 80 5.21 4.76 -4.10
CA GLY A 80 5.19 6.22 -4.18
C GLY A 80 6.33 6.92 -3.46
N ASN A 81 6.98 6.23 -2.51
CA ASN A 81 8.13 6.77 -1.80
C ASN A 81 9.37 5.93 -2.16
N GLU A 82 10.39 6.62 -2.67
CA GLU A 82 11.73 6.05 -2.77
C GLU A 82 12.33 5.92 -1.36
N THR A 83 12.97 4.79 -1.08
CA THR A 83 13.84 4.69 0.09
C THR A 83 15.15 5.37 -0.28
N GLY A 84 15.25 6.66 0.05
CA GLY A 84 16.45 7.46 -0.19
C GLY A 84 17.63 7.02 0.68
N GLU A 85 18.69 7.83 0.68
CA GLU A 85 19.84 7.62 1.54
C GLU A 85 19.46 7.64 3.03
N PRO A 86 20.25 6.97 3.90
CA PRO A 86 20.07 7.07 5.34
C PRO A 86 20.02 8.54 5.79
N PRO A 87 19.10 8.89 6.70
CA PRO A 87 18.89 10.27 7.11
C PRO A 87 20.13 10.82 7.84
N LYS A 88 20.48 12.08 7.54
CA LYS A 88 21.51 12.84 8.26
C LYS A 88 20.85 14.08 8.90
N PRO A 89 21.00 14.32 10.22
CA PRO A 89 21.74 13.51 11.20
C PRO A 89 21.02 12.20 11.56
N LEU A 90 21.81 11.21 11.97
CA LEU A 90 21.28 9.96 12.54
C LEU A 90 20.85 10.23 13.97
N THR A 91 19.56 10.08 14.25
CA THR A 91 18.99 10.06 15.60
C THR A 91 18.18 8.79 15.74
N ARG A 92 17.85 8.40 16.97
CA ARG A 92 16.96 7.24 17.18
C ARG A 92 15.65 7.39 16.40
N ARG A 93 15.07 8.59 16.35
CA ARG A 93 13.85 8.86 15.57
C ARG A 93 14.07 8.62 14.07
N THR A 94 15.12 9.19 13.50
CA THR A 94 15.36 9.09 12.05
C THR A 94 15.73 7.67 11.65
N VAL A 95 16.52 6.96 12.46
CA VAL A 95 16.83 5.53 12.27
C VAL A 95 15.57 4.67 12.32
N PHE A 96 14.70 4.88 13.31
CA PHE A 96 13.47 4.09 13.44
C PHE A 96 12.52 4.34 12.27
N ALA A 97 12.36 5.61 11.86
CA ALA A 97 11.55 5.99 10.70
C ALA A 97 12.09 5.36 9.41
N TYR A 98 13.41 5.44 9.18
CA TYR A 98 14.06 4.88 8.00
C TYR A 98 13.93 3.35 7.95
N CYS A 99 14.21 2.67 9.05
CA CYS A 99 14.02 1.22 9.15
C CYS A 99 12.55 0.81 8.94
N GLY A 100 11.60 1.60 9.45
CA GLY A 100 10.17 1.39 9.21
C GLY A 100 9.80 1.53 7.73
N ALA A 101 10.33 2.57 7.08
CA ALA A 101 10.15 2.79 5.64
C ALA A 101 10.73 1.63 4.81
N LEU A 102 11.94 1.16 5.14
CA LEU A 102 12.58 0.02 4.46
C LEU A 102 11.75 -1.26 4.56
N VAL A 103 11.30 -1.64 5.75
CA VAL A 103 10.47 -2.85 5.94
C VAL A 103 9.11 -2.71 5.25
N GLY A 104 8.54 -1.51 5.24
CA GLY A 104 7.32 -1.20 4.49
C GLY A 104 7.53 -1.29 2.98
N HIS A 105 8.71 -0.87 2.49
CA HIS A 105 9.06 -0.87 1.07
C HIS A 105 9.37 -2.28 0.55
N TYR A 106 10.07 -3.10 1.34
CA TYR A 106 10.52 -4.44 0.95
C TYR A 106 9.93 -5.53 1.86
N PRO A 107 8.59 -5.77 1.80
CA PRO A 107 7.91 -6.67 2.73
C PRO A 107 8.27 -8.15 2.54
N VAL A 108 8.80 -8.53 1.37
CA VAL A 108 9.18 -9.92 1.02
C VAL A 108 10.62 -10.24 1.46
N CYS A 109 11.42 -9.25 1.87
CA CYS A 109 12.78 -9.45 2.33
C CYS A 109 12.79 -9.98 3.78
N GLY A 110 12.67 -11.29 3.96
CA GLY A 110 12.57 -11.93 5.28
C GLY A 110 13.72 -11.60 6.24
N TRP A 111 14.94 -11.37 5.73
CA TRP A 111 16.11 -10.97 6.52
C TRP A 111 16.09 -9.50 6.97
N LEU A 112 15.34 -8.63 6.25
CA LEU A 112 15.35 -7.19 6.48
C LEU A 112 14.67 -6.82 7.80
N ARG A 113 13.63 -7.56 8.19
CA ARG A 113 12.98 -7.39 9.50
C ARG A 113 13.95 -7.65 10.67
N PRO A 114 14.68 -8.80 10.72
CA PRO A 114 15.76 -9.00 11.69
C PRO A 114 16.86 -7.93 11.66
N ALA A 115 17.34 -7.55 10.47
CA ALA A 115 18.41 -6.56 10.32
C ALA A 115 17.99 -5.17 10.84
N THR A 116 16.80 -4.69 10.45
CA THR A 116 16.26 -3.44 10.97
C THR A 116 15.98 -3.47 12.47
N ALA A 117 15.58 -4.62 13.03
CA ALA A 117 15.42 -4.78 14.46
C ALA A 117 16.77 -4.70 15.20
N PHE A 118 17.85 -5.25 14.62
CA PHE A 118 19.20 -5.10 15.16
C PHE A 118 19.66 -3.65 15.16
N ILE A 119 19.53 -2.94 14.02
CA ILE A 119 19.90 -1.52 13.90
C ILE A 119 19.16 -0.65 14.93
N LYS A 120 17.85 -0.88 15.10
CA LYS A 120 17.04 -0.17 16.10
C LYS A 120 17.52 -0.42 17.54
N ARG A 121 17.98 -1.64 17.86
CA ARG A 121 18.56 -1.97 19.17
C ARG A 121 19.88 -1.24 19.40
N GLU A 122 20.75 -1.18 18.39
CA GLU A 122 22.01 -0.42 18.50
C GLU A 122 21.75 1.08 18.70
N ALA A 123 20.81 1.67 17.96
CA ALA A 123 20.41 3.06 18.16
C ALA A 123 19.90 3.34 19.58
N ASN A 124 19.14 2.40 20.17
CA ASN A 124 18.70 2.48 21.57
C ASN A 124 19.84 2.34 22.56
N ARG A 125 20.91 1.59 22.23
CA ARG A 125 22.07 1.38 23.11
C ARG A 125 22.93 2.63 23.21
N VAL A 126 23.12 3.35 22.09
CA VAL A 126 24.07 4.48 22.00
C VAL A 126 23.46 5.84 22.28
N THR A 127 22.14 5.94 22.45
CA THR A 127 21.46 7.21 22.80
C THR A 127 20.58 7.01 24.02
N SER A 128 20.16 8.10 24.66
CA SER A 128 19.14 8.11 25.71
C SER A 128 17.82 8.73 25.22
N ARG A 129 17.88 9.76 24.36
CA ARG A 129 16.72 10.50 23.84
C ARG A 129 16.45 10.19 22.37
N TRP A 130 15.24 10.52 21.91
CA TRP A 130 14.80 10.26 20.53
C TRP A 130 15.52 11.09 19.47
N ASP A 131 15.80 12.35 19.80
CA ASP A 131 16.33 13.36 18.89
C ASP A 131 17.81 13.66 19.17
N GLU A 132 18.45 12.86 20.02
CA GLU A 132 19.88 12.90 20.30
C GLU A 132 20.66 12.38 19.08
N PRO A 133 21.65 13.14 18.57
CA PRO A 133 22.52 12.67 17.48
C PRO A 133 23.29 11.43 17.91
N ILE A 134 23.29 10.41 17.05
CA ILE A 134 24.20 9.28 17.14
C ILE A 134 25.53 9.77 16.59
N LEU A 135 26.47 10.01 17.49
CA LEU A 135 27.84 10.37 17.14
C LEU A 135 28.60 9.08 16.86
N ASP A 136 29.18 9.02 15.66
CA ASP A 136 30.01 7.90 15.25
C ASP A 136 31.40 8.12 15.84
N GLU A 137 31.68 7.57 17.02
CA GLU A 137 33.02 7.62 17.60
C GLU A 137 33.94 6.50 17.08
N GLN A 138 33.50 5.67 16.12
CA GLN A 138 34.31 4.56 15.60
C GLN A 138 34.04 4.27 14.11
N VAL A 139 34.72 5.02 13.23
CA VAL A 139 35.19 4.53 11.92
C VAL A 139 36.70 4.62 11.88
#